data_AF-A0A1M6IHK4-F1
#
_entry.id   AF-A0A1M6IHK4-F1
#
_cell.length_a   1.000
_cell.length_b   1.000
_cell.length_c   1.000
_cell.angle_alpha   90.00
_cell.angle_beta   90.00
_cell.angle_gamma   90.00
#
_symmetry.space_group_name_H-M   'P 1'
#
loop_
_entity.id
_entity.type
_entity.pdbx_description
1 polymer ?
#
loop_
_entity_poly.entity_id
_entity_poly.type
_entity_poly.pdbx_seq_one_letter_code
_entity_poly.pdbx_strand_id
1 'polypeptide(L)' 'MATREDDLNELAIDVSAAISKARQLDLPTSAYILSMVLVEVSQLLRTPPDHRTDDTTR' A
#
# COMPACT_ATOMS: atom_id res chain seq x y z
N MET A 1 7.29 -5.53 17.94
CA MET A 1 6.38 -6.24 17.01
C MET A 1 5.91 -5.20 16.03
N ALA A 2 6.30 -5.28 14.76
CA ALA A 2 5.81 -4.36 13.74
C ALA A 2 4.31 -4.56 13.57
N THR A 3 3.56 -3.47 13.44
CA THR A 3 2.13 -3.54 13.17
C THR A 3 1.89 -3.68 11.66
N ARG A 4 0.72 -4.19 11.28
CA ARG A 4 0.31 -4.22 9.86
C ARG A 4 0.36 -2.81 9.22
N GLU A 5 0.10 -1.78 10.00
CA GLU A 5 0.19 -0.39 9.54
C GLU A 5 1.64 0.03 9.27
N ASP A 6 2.58 -0.37 10.13
CA ASP A 6 4.02 -0.13 9.91
C ASP A 6 4.49 -0.82 8.62
N ASP A 7 4.10 -2.08 8.40
CA ASP A 7 4.44 -2.84 7.18
C ASP A 7 3.88 -2.17 5.91
N LEU A 8 2.63 -1.66 5.97
CA LEU A 8 2.01 -0.94 4.86
C LEU A 8 2.68 0.41 4.60
N ASN A 9 3.11 1.12 5.65
CA ASN A 9 3.86 2.36 5.52
C ASN A 9 5.23 2.13 4.88
N GLU A 10 5.97 1.09 5.31
CA GLU A 10 7.24 0.71 4.70
C GLU A 10 7.06 0.36 3.22
N LEU A 11 6.05 -0.45 2.90
CA LEU A 11 5.73 -0.79 1.51
C LEU A 11 5.39 0.45 0.66
N ALA A 12 4.66 1.43 1.21
CA ALA A 12 4.37 2.67 0.49
C ALA A 12 5.64 3.49 0.18
N ILE A 13 6.61 3.52 1.11
CA ILE A 13 7.91 4.18 0.93
C ILE A 13 8.70 3.49 -0.18
N ASP A 14 8.80 2.16 -0.13
CA ASP A 14 9.54 1.37 -1.11
C ASP A 14 8.96 1.49 -2.52
N VAL A 15 7.64 1.39 -2.65
CA VAL A 15 6.96 1.55 -3.94
C VAL A 15 7.15 2.97 -4.49
N SER A 16 7.12 4.00 -3.63
CA SER A 16 7.38 5.38 -4.05
C SER A 16 8.82 5.58 -4.58
N ALA A 17 9.80 4.96 -3.92
CA ALA A 17 11.18 4.94 -4.38
C ALA A 17 11.32 4.19 -5.72
N ALA A 18 10.64 3.04 -5.86
CA ALA A 18 10.64 2.24 -7.09
C ALA A 18 10.01 3.00 -8.28
N ILE A 19 8.92 3.75 -8.07
CA ILE A 19 8.32 4.62 -9.11
C ILE A 19 9.34 5.65 -9.59
N SER A 20 10.02 6.31 -8.64
CA SER A 20 11.03 7.32 -8.95
C SER A 20 12.17 6.72 -9.77
N LYS A 21 12.63 5.51 -9.42
CA LYS A 21 13.66 4.80 -10.16
C LYS A 21 13.18 4.36 -11.55
N ALA A 22 11.96 3.85 -11.69
CA ALA A 22 11.38 3.44 -12.96
C ALA A 22 11.27 4.62 -13.93
N ARG A 23 10.88 5.82 -13.44
CA ARG A 23 10.86 7.05 -14.24
C ARG A 23 12.25 7.48 -14.70
N GLN A 24 13.26 7.39 -13.82
CA GLN A 24 14.65 7.71 -14.19
C GLN A 24 15.23 6.76 -15.25
N LEU A 25 14.75 5.50 -15.30
CA LEU A 25 15.19 4.49 -16.26
C LEU A 25 14.36 4.48 -17.56
N ASP A 26 13.47 5.45 -17.74
CA ASP A 26 12.54 5.52 -18.89
C ASP A 26 11.70 4.23 -19.06
N LEU A 27 11.18 3.71 -17.93
CA LEU A 27 10.31 2.53 -17.88
C LEU A 27 8.85 2.95 -17.57
N PRO A 28 8.12 3.54 -18.54
CA PRO A 28 6.81 4.14 -18.28
C PRO A 28 5.76 3.13 -17.82
N THR A 29 5.74 1.93 -18.40
CA THR A 29 4.80 0.86 -18.00
C THR A 29 5.04 0.41 -16.55
N SER A 30 6.29 0.25 -16.15
CA SER A 30 6.63 -0.13 -14.78
C SER A 30 6.24 0.96 -13.79
N ALA A 31 6.53 2.23 -14.11
CA ALA A 31 6.11 3.35 -13.27
C ALA A 31 4.59 3.43 -13.12
N TYR A 32 3.82 3.13 -14.18
CA TYR A 32 2.36 3.08 -14.13
C TYR A 32 1.85 1.97 -13.19
N ILE A 33 2.34 0.74 -13.35
CA ILE A 33 1.93 -0.40 -12.49
C ILE A 33 2.26 -0.12 -11.03
N LEU A 34 3.48 0.35 -10.74
CA LEU A 34 3.89 0.71 -9.38
C LEU A 34 3.02 1.85 -8.81
N SER A 35 2.60 2.80 -9.63
CA SER A 35 1.67 3.86 -9.18
C SER A 35 0.31 3.30 -8.79
N MET A 36 -0.20 2.28 -9.49
CA MET A 36 -1.43 1.59 -9.10
C MET A 36 -1.27 0.86 -7.76
N VAL A 37 -0.14 0.17 -7.56
CA VAL A 37 0.18 -0.49 -6.28
C VAL A 37 0.19 0.52 -5.14
N LEU A 38 0.81 1.68 -5.33
CA LEU A 38 0.86 2.72 -4.29
C LEU A 38 -0.54 3.24 -3.91
N VAL A 39 -1.45 3.33 -4.88
CA VAL A 39 -2.86 3.71 -4.63
C VAL A 39 -3.55 2.66 -3.76
N GLU A 40 -3.38 1.37 -4.07
CA GLU A 40 -3.96 0.27 -3.29
C GLU A 40 -3.46 0.29 -1.83
N VAL A 41 -2.15 0.41 -1.63
CA VAL A 41 -1.54 0.49 -0.29
C VAL A 41 -2.08 1.70 0.48
N SER A 42 -2.21 2.85 -0.19
CA SER A 42 -2.76 4.07 0.42
C SER A 42 -4.23 3.92 0.83
N GLN A 43 -5.02 3.13 0.10
CA GLN A 43 -6.40 2.83 0.47
C GLN A 43 -6.47 1.92 1.70
N LEU A 44 -5.59 0.93 1.78
CA LEU A 44 -5.49 0.05 2.95
C LEU A 44 -5.06 0.80 4.20
N LEU A 45 -4.14 1.77 4.09
CA LEU A 45 -3.74 2.65 5.20
C LEU A 45 -4.88 3.58 5.67
N ARG A 46 -5.80 3.96 4.78
CA ARG A 46 -6.96 4.79 5.12
C ARG A 46 -8.13 4.02 5.71
N THR A 47 -8.17 2.71 5.49
CA THR A 47 -9.27 1.86 5.95
C THR A 47 -8.89 1.34 7.33
N PRO A 48 -9.57 1.76 8.41
CA PRO A 48 -9.33 1.18 9.72
C PRO A 48 -9.57 -0.33 9.67
N PRO A 49 -8.83 -1.14 10.45
CA PRO A 49 -9.08 -2.56 10.52
C PRO A 49 -10.54 -2.77 10.93
N ASP A 50 -11.33 -3.33 10.01
CA ASP A 50 -12.74 -3.61 10.21
C ASP A 50 -12.86 -4.50 11.45
N HIS A 51 -13.33 -3.91 12.56
CA HIS A 51 -13.66 -4.65 13.76
C HIS A 51 -14.96 -5.36 13.43
N ARG A 52 -14.85 -6.50 12.74
CA ARG A 52 -15.96 -7.41 12.51
C ARG A 52 -16.54 -7.70 13.89
N THR A 53 -17.65 -7.04 14.19
CA THR A 53 -18.46 -7.31 15.36
C THR A 53 -19.01 -8.69 15.07
N ASP A 54 -18.48 -9.70 15.75
CA ASP A 54 -19.18 -10.97 15.88
C ASP A 54 -20.50 -10.65 16.59
N ASP A 55 -21.52 -10.39 15.78
CA ASP A 55 -22.91 -10.46 16.19
C ASP A 55 -23.19 -11.93 16.51
N THR A 56 -22.74 -12.35 17.69
CA THR A 56 -23.11 -13.63 18.28
C THR A 56 -24.54 -13.46 18.76
N THR A 57 -25.47 -13.74 17.86
CA THR A 57 -26.84 -14.08 18.22
C THR A 57 -26.82 -15.24 19.20
N ARG A 58 -27.04 -14.97 20.50
CA ARG A 58 -27.60 -15.97 21.42
C ARG A 58 -28.29 -15.34 22.63
#